data_AF-A0A7S0QBU4-F1
#
_entry.id   AF-A0A7S0QBU4-F1
#
_cell.length_a   1.000
_cell.length_b   1.000
_cell.length_c   1.000
_cell.angle_alpha   90.00
_cell.angle_beta   90.00
_cell.angle_gamma   90.00
#
_symmetry.space_group_name_H-M   'P 1'
#
loop_
_entity.id
_entity.type
_entity.pdbx_description
1 polymer ?
#
loop_
_entity_poly.entity_id
_entity_poly.type
_entity_poly.pdbx_seq_one_letter_code
_entity_poly.pdbx_strand_id
1 'polypeptide(L)'
;GTKAWRPGRTSRWLCAICREPLHDKMYTLEDCNHTFHTDCIVKSMGHGNIGCPTCRCIPLGTTAHAIAGNVRSATERHNCTSMQRAFVRGLRAATKPKPPCALKQAVAKYRRELLRIKRELERRRLFKQVQDRAIKEINAATLMIKEKYGAEVDKLGSNGAFCMKCLVVKPHRKYCRKQSRIPLVVFFKGKIARAMGWRPMCVP
;
A
#
# COMPACT_ATOMS: atom_id res chain seq x y z
N GLY A 1 -16.86 -49.29 22.24
CA GLY A 1 -17.38 -49.26 20.87
C GLY A 1 -17.01 -47.94 20.21
N THR A 2 -15.98 -47.95 19.38
CA THR A 2 -15.50 -46.80 18.60
C THR A 2 -16.53 -46.47 17.51
N LYS A 3 -17.10 -45.26 17.54
CA LYS A 3 -18.02 -44.78 16.50
C LYS A 3 -17.22 -44.54 15.22
N ALA A 4 -17.31 -45.48 14.28
CA ALA A 4 -16.81 -45.33 12.92
C ALA A 4 -17.50 -44.12 12.26
N TRP A 5 -16.71 -43.13 11.87
CA TRP A 5 -17.15 -42.00 11.04
C TRP A 5 -17.50 -42.55 9.65
N ARG A 6 -18.77 -42.59 9.29
CA ARG A 6 -19.21 -42.96 7.93
C ARG A 6 -19.08 -41.70 7.05
N PRO A 7 -18.23 -41.68 6.01
CA PRO A 7 -18.31 -40.61 5.02
C PRO A 7 -19.66 -40.75 4.31
N GLY A 8 -20.52 -39.77 4.51
CA GLY A 8 -21.81 -39.67 3.85
C GLY A 8 -21.63 -39.78 2.34
N ARG A 9 -22.26 -40.79 1.76
CA ARG A 9 -22.38 -40.99 0.31
C ARG A 9 -23.40 -39.98 -0.22
N THR A 10 -23.07 -38.68 -0.17
CA THR A 10 -23.90 -37.63 -0.79
C THR A 10 -23.37 -37.39 -2.19
N SER A 11 -24.14 -37.83 -3.18
CA SER A 11 -24.19 -37.29 -4.56
C SER A 11 -22.86 -36.74 -5.09
N ARG A 12 -22.12 -37.56 -5.84
CA ARG A 12 -20.88 -37.20 -6.58
C ARG A 12 -21.02 -36.02 -7.57
N TRP A 13 -22.18 -35.37 -7.61
CA TRP A 13 -22.58 -34.38 -8.59
C TRP A 13 -23.13 -33.10 -7.96
N LEU A 14 -23.02 -32.86 -6.64
CA LEU A 14 -23.45 -31.59 -6.03
C LEU A 14 -22.26 -30.80 -5.48
N CYS A 15 -22.25 -29.49 -5.69
CA CYS A 15 -21.27 -28.59 -5.10
C CYS A 15 -21.56 -28.37 -3.61
N ALA A 16 -20.60 -28.63 -2.71
CA ALA A 16 -20.85 -28.48 -1.27
C ALA A 16 -21.02 -27.01 -0.79
N ILE A 17 -20.76 -26.03 -1.67
CA ILE A 17 -20.87 -24.60 -1.36
C ILE A 17 -22.28 -24.08 -1.67
N CYS A 18 -22.75 -24.24 -2.91
CA CYS A 18 -24.09 -23.78 -3.33
C CYS A 18 -25.17 -24.86 -3.27
N ARG A 19 -24.80 -26.14 -3.10
CA ARG A 19 -25.69 -27.32 -3.10
C ARG A 19 -26.41 -27.59 -4.43
N GLU A 20 -26.03 -26.89 -5.49
CA GLU A 20 -26.53 -27.13 -6.84
C GLU A 20 -25.69 -28.23 -7.53
N PRO A 21 -26.24 -28.88 -8.57
CA PRO A 21 -25.49 -29.86 -9.32
C PRO A 21 -24.23 -29.28 -9.97
N LEU A 22 -23.28 -30.14 -10.26
CA LEU A 22 -22.04 -29.82 -10.95
C LEU A 22 -22.31 -29.99 -12.45
N HIS A 23 -22.33 -28.88 -13.19
CA HIS A 23 -22.67 -28.86 -14.62
C HIS A 23 -21.44 -28.41 -15.42
N ASP A 24 -21.08 -27.12 -15.34
CA ASP A 24 -19.97 -26.51 -16.08
C ASP A 24 -18.99 -25.75 -15.17
N LYS A 25 -17.71 -25.69 -15.58
CA LYS A 25 -16.58 -25.08 -14.85
C LYS A 25 -16.41 -25.67 -13.45
N MET A 26 -15.99 -26.93 -13.43
CA MET A 26 -15.65 -27.64 -12.20
C MET A 26 -14.16 -27.48 -11.91
N TYR A 27 -13.84 -27.30 -10.64
CA TYR A 27 -12.48 -27.31 -10.15
C TYR A 27 -12.35 -28.38 -9.07
N THR A 28 -11.40 -29.30 -9.28
CA THR A 28 -11.06 -30.36 -8.33
C THR A 28 -9.80 -29.97 -7.60
N LEU A 29 -9.84 -29.99 -6.27
CA LEU A 29 -8.64 -29.78 -5.46
C LEU A 29 -7.76 -31.04 -5.52
N GLU A 30 -6.51 -30.90 -5.97
CA GLU A 30 -5.57 -32.02 -6.17
C GLU A 30 -5.25 -32.77 -4.87
N ASP A 31 -5.22 -32.08 -3.74
CA ASP A 31 -4.82 -32.68 -2.45
C ASP A 31 -5.92 -33.54 -1.79
N CYS A 32 -7.19 -33.24 -2.06
CA CYS A 32 -8.31 -33.88 -1.37
C CYS A 32 -9.42 -34.38 -2.31
N ASN A 33 -9.25 -34.22 -3.63
CA ASN A 33 -10.14 -34.69 -4.68
C ASN A 33 -11.62 -34.27 -4.51
N HIS A 34 -11.86 -33.11 -3.88
CA HIS A 34 -13.20 -32.53 -3.78
C HIS A 34 -13.45 -31.57 -4.94
N THR A 35 -14.57 -31.76 -5.62
CA THR A 35 -15.04 -30.97 -6.78
C THR A 35 -16.03 -29.90 -6.37
N PHE A 36 -15.84 -28.69 -6.91
CA PHE A 36 -16.72 -27.53 -6.71
C PHE A 36 -16.90 -26.78 -8.04
N HIS A 37 -17.88 -25.88 -8.11
CA HIS A 37 -17.86 -24.87 -9.17
C HIS A 37 -16.66 -23.94 -8.97
N THR A 38 -15.95 -23.61 -10.04
CA THR A 38 -14.79 -22.70 -10.01
C THR A 38 -15.13 -21.39 -9.32
N ASP A 39 -16.28 -20.79 -9.63
CA ASP A 39 -16.71 -19.53 -9.02
C ASP A 39 -16.99 -19.67 -7.52
N CYS A 40 -17.55 -20.80 -7.10
CA CYS A 40 -17.85 -21.06 -5.70
C CYS A 40 -16.56 -21.23 -4.88
N ILE A 41 -15.60 -22.01 -5.39
CA ILE A 41 -14.35 -22.24 -4.67
C ILE A 41 -13.47 -20.99 -4.65
N VAL A 42 -13.41 -20.23 -5.75
CA VAL A 42 -12.67 -18.96 -5.82
C VAL A 42 -13.27 -17.93 -4.84
N LYS A 43 -14.61 -17.79 -4.78
CA LYS A 43 -15.26 -16.92 -3.78
C LYS A 43 -14.98 -17.38 -2.36
N SER A 44 -15.09 -18.68 -2.08
CA SER A 44 -14.84 -19.24 -0.75
C SER A 44 -13.41 -18.98 -0.28
N MET A 45 -12.43 -19.22 -1.16
CA MET A 45 -11.01 -18.95 -0.87
C MET A 45 -10.70 -17.45 -0.81
N GLY A 46 -11.34 -16.63 -1.64
CA GLY A 46 -11.18 -15.17 -1.64
C GLY A 46 -11.67 -14.46 -0.37
N HIS A 47 -12.60 -15.06 0.37
CA HIS A 47 -13.07 -14.54 1.66
C HIS A 47 -12.19 -14.93 2.86
N GLY A 48 -11.02 -15.52 2.61
CA GLY A 48 -10.03 -15.86 3.64
C GLY A 48 -10.11 -17.30 4.17
N ASN A 49 -10.98 -18.14 3.60
CA ASN A 49 -11.02 -19.57 3.92
C ASN A 49 -10.02 -20.32 3.03
N ILE A 50 -8.82 -20.52 3.53
CA ILE A 50 -7.73 -21.20 2.80
C ILE A 50 -7.89 -22.74 2.70
N GLY A 51 -8.86 -23.32 3.39
CA GLY A 51 -9.08 -24.78 3.42
C GLY A 51 -10.22 -25.22 2.51
N CYS A 52 -10.19 -26.48 2.09
CA CYS A 52 -11.29 -27.14 1.40
C CYS A 52 -12.60 -27.01 2.22
N PRO A 53 -13.71 -26.54 1.64
CA PRO A 53 -14.99 -26.42 2.37
C PRO A 53 -15.54 -27.74 2.90
N THR A 54 -15.17 -28.86 2.27
CA THR A 54 -15.67 -30.20 2.63
C THR A 54 -14.84 -30.86 3.73
N CYS A 55 -13.52 -30.93 3.57
CA CYS A 55 -12.64 -31.66 4.50
C CYS A 55 -11.68 -30.77 5.30
N ARG A 56 -11.63 -29.46 5.02
CA ARG A 56 -10.73 -28.46 5.62
C ARG A 56 -9.23 -28.71 5.39
N CYS A 57 -8.86 -29.65 4.53
CA CYS A 57 -7.48 -29.78 4.06
C CYS A 57 -7.05 -28.49 3.34
N ILE A 58 -5.88 -27.98 3.69
CA ILE A 58 -5.28 -26.80 3.05
C ILE A 58 -4.47 -27.33 1.85
N PRO A 59 -4.76 -26.88 0.62
CA PRO A 59 -4.08 -27.41 -0.54
C PRO A 59 -2.58 -27.07 -0.52
N LEU A 60 -1.74 -28.05 -0.87
CA LEU A 60 -0.28 -27.98 -0.92
C LEU A 60 0.13 -27.07 -2.08
N GLY A 61 0.18 -25.77 -1.80
CA GLY A 61 0.43 -24.72 -2.79
C GLY A 61 0.13 -23.33 -2.21
N THR A 62 -0.73 -23.29 -1.19
CA THR A 62 -0.85 -22.14 -0.30
C THR A 62 0.45 -22.01 0.51
N THR A 63 1.36 -21.14 0.05
CA THR A 63 2.65 -20.93 0.74
C THR A 63 2.42 -20.64 2.22
N ALA A 64 3.29 -21.15 3.10
CA ALA A 64 3.24 -20.84 4.53
C ALA A 64 3.19 -19.32 4.80
N HIS A 65 3.73 -18.51 3.88
CA HIS A 65 3.62 -17.05 3.88
C HIS A 65 2.20 -16.51 3.67
N ALA A 66 1.40 -17.09 2.78
CA ALA A 66 0.00 -16.69 2.59
C ALA A 66 -0.85 -17.00 3.83
N ILE A 67 -0.61 -18.16 4.45
CA ILE A 67 -1.25 -18.55 5.72
C ILE A 67 -0.83 -17.61 6.84
N ALA A 68 0.47 -17.36 7.00
CA ALA A 68 1.00 -16.44 8.01
C ALA A 68 0.50 -14.99 7.81
N GLY A 69 0.37 -14.54 6.56
CA GLY A 69 -0.19 -13.23 6.22
C GLY A 69 -1.65 -13.09 6.66
N ASN A 70 -2.49 -14.08 6.32
CA ASN A 70 -3.91 -14.07 6.67
C ASN A 70 -4.15 -14.15 8.18
N VAL A 71 -3.39 -15.00 8.89
CA VAL A 71 -3.46 -15.09 10.37
C VAL A 71 -3.04 -13.76 11.00
N ARG A 72 -1.92 -13.16 10.54
CA ARG A 72 -1.46 -11.86 11.03
C ARG A 72 -2.52 -10.78 10.83
N SER A 73 -3.10 -10.68 9.64
CA SER A 73 -4.16 -9.70 9.35
C SER A 73 -5.46 -9.97 10.12
N ALA A 74 -5.80 -11.23 10.41
CA ALA A 74 -6.95 -11.57 11.26
C ALA A 74 -6.70 -11.18 12.72
N THR A 75 -5.52 -11.50 13.26
CA THR A 75 -5.10 -11.12 14.62
C THR A 75 -5.03 -9.60 14.78
N GLU A 76 -4.48 -8.88 13.80
CA GLU A 76 -4.44 -7.41 13.79
C GLU A 76 -5.85 -6.79 13.81
N ARG A 77 -6.79 -7.31 13.00
CA ARG A 77 -8.19 -6.86 13.00
C ARG A 77 -8.88 -7.13 14.34
N HIS A 78 -8.68 -8.30 14.91
CA HIS A 78 -9.23 -8.66 16.22
C HIS A 78 -8.68 -7.75 17.32
N ASN A 79 -7.36 -7.53 17.35
CA ASN A 79 -6.69 -6.66 18.31
C ASN A 79 -7.14 -5.21 18.18
N CYS A 80 -7.24 -4.69 16.94
CA CYS A 80 -7.75 -3.35 16.67
C CYS A 80 -9.19 -3.18 17.19
N THR A 81 -10.07 -4.15 16.89
CA THR A 81 -11.46 -4.11 17.32
C THR A 81 -11.59 -4.22 18.84
N SER A 82 -10.81 -5.08 19.48
CA SER A 82 -10.77 -5.24 20.94
C SER A 82 -10.30 -3.95 21.63
N MET A 83 -9.22 -3.35 21.15
CA MET A 83 -8.70 -2.07 21.60
C MET A 83 -9.72 -0.94 21.43
N GLN A 84 -10.38 -0.85 20.27
CA GLN A 84 -11.44 0.12 20.02
C GLN A 84 -12.61 -0.04 21.00
N ARG A 85 -13.07 -1.28 21.25
CA ARG A 85 -14.14 -1.56 22.20
C ARG A 85 -13.74 -1.19 23.63
N ALA A 86 -12.51 -1.49 24.06
CA ALA A 86 -12.00 -1.10 25.37
C ALA A 86 -11.94 0.43 25.51
N PHE A 87 -11.45 1.11 24.48
CA PHE A 87 -11.37 2.57 24.42
C PHE A 87 -12.75 3.23 24.51
N VAL A 88 -13.73 2.77 23.71
CA VAL A 88 -15.10 3.29 23.74
C VAL A 88 -15.75 3.06 25.11
N ARG A 89 -15.51 1.91 25.75
CA ARG A 89 -15.96 1.65 27.13
C ARG A 89 -15.33 2.64 28.12
N GLY A 90 -14.03 2.92 27.99
CA GLY A 90 -13.32 3.92 28.79
C GLY A 90 -13.89 5.33 28.61
N LEU A 91 -14.21 5.73 27.38
CA LEU A 91 -14.85 7.02 27.10
C LEU A 91 -16.24 7.14 27.73
N ARG A 92 -17.08 6.09 27.63
CA ARG A 92 -18.40 6.07 28.28
C ARG A 92 -18.32 6.10 29.80
N ALA A 93 -17.30 5.46 30.39
CA ALA A 93 -17.05 5.55 31.82
C ALA A 93 -16.62 6.97 32.24
N ALA A 94 -15.90 7.70 31.37
CA ALA A 94 -15.45 9.06 31.60
C ALA A 94 -16.55 10.12 31.49
N THR A 95 -17.69 9.83 30.86
CA THR A 95 -18.86 10.72 30.77
C THR A 95 -19.84 10.56 31.93
N LYS A 96 -19.59 9.62 32.85
CA LYS A 96 -20.40 9.47 34.07
C LYS A 96 -20.24 10.69 34.99
N PRO A 97 -21.24 11.06 35.81
CA PRO A 97 -21.22 12.28 36.62
C PRO A 97 -20.08 12.35 37.65
N LYS A 98 -19.50 11.22 38.05
CA LYS A 98 -18.33 11.15 38.94
C LYS A 98 -17.28 10.15 38.40
N PRO A 99 -16.53 10.48 37.35
CA PRO A 99 -15.48 9.61 36.84
C PRO A 99 -14.23 9.72 37.73
N PRO A 100 -13.46 8.64 37.90
CA PRO A 100 -12.20 8.67 38.64
C PRO A 100 -11.25 9.76 38.12
N CYS A 101 -10.54 10.46 39.01
CA CYS A 101 -9.62 11.55 38.64
C CYS A 101 -8.56 11.09 37.62
N ALA A 102 -7.99 9.90 37.82
CA ALA A 102 -7.06 9.28 36.89
C ALA A 102 -7.62 9.13 35.47
N LEU A 103 -8.91 8.77 35.35
CA LEU A 103 -9.58 8.63 34.05
C LEU A 103 -9.77 9.99 33.36
N LYS A 104 -10.13 11.05 34.10
CA LYS A 104 -10.21 12.41 33.56
C LYS A 104 -8.86 12.89 33.01
N GLN A 105 -7.78 12.66 33.77
CA GLN A 105 -6.42 13.02 33.35
C GLN A 105 -5.98 12.25 32.10
N ALA A 106 -6.26 10.93 32.05
CA ALA A 106 -5.95 10.10 30.88
C ALA A 106 -6.70 10.58 29.63
N VAL A 107 -7.99 10.89 29.74
CA VAL A 107 -8.80 11.43 28.62
C VAL A 107 -8.28 12.80 28.18
N ALA A 108 -7.92 13.68 29.11
CA ALA A 108 -7.35 14.99 28.78
C ALA A 108 -6.00 14.86 28.05
N LYS A 109 -5.13 13.95 28.51
CA LYS A 109 -3.86 13.64 27.84
C LYS A 109 -4.09 13.12 26.42
N TYR A 110 -5.03 12.18 26.25
CA TYR A 110 -5.39 11.64 24.94
C TYR A 110 -5.96 12.71 24.00
N ARG A 111 -6.81 13.61 24.49
CA ARG A 111 -7.34 14.74 23.69
C ARG A 111 -6.23 15.67 23.19
N ARG A 112 -5.25 16.00 24.05
CA ARG A 112 -4.07 16.79 23.65
C ARG A 112 -3.27 16.08 22.56
N GLU A 113 -3.09 14.77 22.70
CA GLU A 113 -2.36 13.97 21.71
C GLU A 113 -3.09 13.91 20.35
N LEU A 114 -4.42 13.72 20.36
CA LEU A 114 -5.22 13.78 19.13
C LEU A 114 -5.11 15.14 18.42
N LEU A 115 -5.12 16.24 19.17
CA LEU A 115 -4.93 17.57 18.60
C LEU A 115 -3.52 17.73 17.99
N ARG A 116 -2.49 17.17 18.64
CA ARG A 116 -1.12 17.14 18.11
C ARG A 116 -1.05 16.41 16.77
N ILE A 117 -1.61 15.20 16.71
CA ILE A 117 -1.67 14.38 15.49
C ILE A 117 -2.45 15.11 14.39
N LYS A 118 -3.60 15.71 14.71
CA LYS A 118 -4.42 16.45 13.74
C LYS A 118 -3.63 17.61 13.11
N ARG A 119 -2.93 18.40 13.94
CA ARG A 119 -2.08 19.50 13.47
C ARG A 119 -0.92 19.00 12.59
N GLU A 120 -0.34 17.85 12.92
CA GLU A 120 0.73 17.26 12.11
C GLU A 120 0.22 16.77 10.75
N LEU A 121 -0.93 16.11 10.71
CA LEU A 121 -1.57 15.69 9.46
C LEU A 121 -1.91 16.88 8.57
N GLU A 122 -2.43 17.95 9.15
CA GLU A 122 -2.71 19.19 8.43
C GLU A 122 -1.44 19.84 7.88
N ARG A 123 -0.35 19.87 8.68
CA ARG A 123 0.97 20.32 8.20
C ARG A 123 1.47 19.47 7.03
N ARG A 124 1.34 18.14 7.09
CA ARG A 124 1.72 17.24 6.00
C ARG A 124 0.86 17.49 4.75
N ARG A 125 -0.44 17.74 4.91
CA ARG A 125 -1.36 18.08 3.81
C ARG A 125 -0.94 19.38 3.13
N LEU A 126 -0.67 20.43 3.91
CA LEU A 126 -0.22 21.72 3.39
C LEU A 126 1.14 21.59 2.68
N PHE A 127 2.08 20.86 3.26
CA PHE A 127 3.37 20.60 2.63
C PHE A 127 3.21 19.89 1.29
N LYS A 128 2.35 18.86 1.21
CA LYS A 128 2.04 18.18 -0.04
C LYS A 128 1.44 19.13 -1.09
N GLN A 129 0.51 20.01 -0.69
CA GLN A 129 -0.06 21.01 -1.61
C GLN A 129 1.00 21.96 -2.17
N VAL A 130 1.96 22.39 -1.35
CA VAL A 130 3.08 23.23 -1.79
C VAL A 130 3.97 22.46 -2.79
N GLN A 131 4.27 21.20 -2.52
CA GLN A 131 5.03 20.35 -3.44
C GLN A 131 4.30 20.15 -4.77
N ASP A 132 3.01 19.83 -4.74
CA ASP A 132 2.20 19.63 -5.94
C ASP A 132 2.13 20.90 -6.79
N ARG A 133 2.05 22.07 -6.15
CA ARG A 133 2.10 23.37 -6.84
C ARG A 133 3.45 23.60 -7.53
N ALA A 134 4.55 23.37 -6.82
CA ALA A 134 5.90 23.52 -7.37
C ALA A 134 6.15 22.55 -8.55
N ILE A 135 5.70 21.30 -8.43
CA ILE A 135 5.78 20.32 -9.53
C ILE A 135 5.00 20.80 -10.75
N LYS A 136 3.80 21.36 -10.54
CA LYS A 136 2.98 21.92 -11.63
C LYS A 136 3.69 23.07 -12.35
N GLU A 137 4.31 23.99 -11.60
CA GLU A 137 5.08 25.11 -12.15
C GLU A 137 6.31 24.64 -12.93
N ILE A 138 7.07 23.67 -12.39
CA ILE A 138 8.21 23.06 -13.08
C ILE A 138 7.77 22.40 -14.39
N ASN A 139 6.67 21.63 -14.36
CA ASN A 139 6.16 20.96 -15.56
C ASN A 139 5.67 21.97 -16.62
N ALA A 140 5.01 23.05 -16.20
CA ALA A 140 4.58 24.12 -17.10
C ALA A 140 5.79 24.82 -17.74
N ALA A 141 6.82 25.17 -16.95
CA ALA A 141 8.05 25.75 -17.48
C ALA A 141 8.78 24.80 -18.44
N THR A 142 8.80 23.50 -18.12
CA THR A 142 9.37 22.45 -18.99
C THR A 142 8.64 22.38 -20.33
N LEU A 143 7.31 22.50 -20.32
CA LEU A 143 6.50 22.54 -21.53
C LEU A 143 6.81 23.77 -22.38
N MET A 144 6.87 24.95 -21.77
CA MET A 144 7.22 26.20 -22.47
C MET A 144 8.61 26.13 -23.13
N ILE A 145 9.59 25.55 -22.45
CA ILE A 145 10.94 25.33 -23.01
C ILE A 145 10.86 24.36 -24.20
N LYS A 146 10.10 23.28 -24.07
CA LYS A 146 9.92 22.29 -25.14
C LYS A 146 9.24 22.90 -26.36
N GLU A 147 8.25 23.76 -26.20
CA GLU A 147 7.58 24.45 -27.32
C GLU A 147 8.52 25.44 -28.01
N LYS A 148 9.28 26.23 -27.23
CA LYS A 148 10.18 27.24 -27.78
C LYS A 148 11.39 26.65 -28.51
N TYR A 149 11.98 25.58 -27.98
CA TYR A 149 13.24 25.02 -28.48
C TYR A 149 13.09 23.63 -29.10
N GLY A 150 11.90 23.04 -29.11
CA GLY A 150 11.66 21.68 -29.59
C GLY A 150 12.10 21.47 -31.03
N ALA A 151 11.73 22.38 -31.93
CA ALA A 151 12.10 22.29 -33.34
C ALA A 151 13.62 22.45 -33.59
N GLU A 152 14.34 23.23 -32.77
CA GLU A 152 15.79 23.36 -32.85
C GLU A 152 16.49 22.10 -32.34
N VAL A 153 15.98 21.54 -31.23
CA VAL A 153 16.48 20.29 -30.65
C VAL A 153 16.26 19.11 -31.60
N ASP A 154 15.10 19.04 -32.27
CA ASP A 154 14.79 17.96 -33.21
C ASP A 154 15.68 18.02 -34.47
N LYS A 155 16.01 19.23 -34.95
CA LYS A 155 17.00 19.44 -36.04
C LYS A 155 18.42 19.00 -35.64
N LEU A 156 18.81 19.17 -34.37
CA LEU A 156 20.10 18.69 -33.86
C LEU A 156 20.11 17.17 -33.65
N GLY A 157 18.96 16.57 -33.36
CA GLY A 157 18.79 15.13 -33.18
C GLY A 157 18.90 14.33 -34.49
N SER A 158 18.56 14.92 -35.63
CA SER A 158 18.59 14.26 -36.94
C SER A 158 20.02 14.01 -37.47
N ASN A 159 21.02 14.73 -36.95
CA ASN A 159 22.44 14.58 -37.31
C ASN A 159 23.20 13.59 -36.41
N GLY A 160 22.49 12.79 -35.60
CA GLY A 160 23.04 11.59 -34.97
C GLY A 160 24.14 11.82 -33.93
N ALA A 161 23.83 12.41 -32.77
CA ALA A 161 24.70 12.26 -31.58
C ALA A 161 24.06 12.55 -30.22
N PHE A 162 22.95 13.29 -30.12
CA PHE A 162 22.43 13.71 -28.80
C PHE A 162 21.12 13.01 -28.42
N CYS A 163 21.25 11.84 -27.77
CA CYS A 163 20.14 11.18 -27.09
C CYS A 163 19.85 11.87 -25.75
N MET A 164 18.84 12.75 -25.71
CA MET A 164 18.41 13.46 -24.49
C MET A 164 17.71 12.59 -23.43
N LYS A 165 17.74 11.25 -23.53
CA LYS A 165 17.09 10.34 -22.56
C LYS A 165 17.67 10.39 -21.13
N CYS A 166 18.69 11.20 -20.84
CA CYS A 166 19.44 11.11 -19.59
C CYS A 166 19.38 12.34 -18.66
N LEU A 167 18.46 13.30 -18.86
CA LEU A 167 18.16 14.31 -17.82
C LEU A 167 17.16 13.77 -16.79
N VAL A 168 17.49 12.63 -16.18
CA VAL A 168 16.78 12.13 -15.00
C VAL A 168 17.42 12.77 -13.78
N VAL A 169 16.76 13.80 -13.23
CA VAL A 169 17.11 14.35 -11.91
C VAL A 169 16.81 13.27 -10.87
N LYS A 170 17.80 12.41 -10.57
CA LYS A 170 17.67 11.43 -9.48
C LYS A 170 17.95 12.15 -8.16
N PRO A 171 16.99 12.24 -7.22
CA PRO A 171 17.27 12.77 -5.90
C PRO A 171 18.29 11.86 -5.19
N HIS A 172 19.44 12.42 -4.83
CA HIS A 172 20.52 11.68 -4.21
C HIS A 172 20.14 11.27 -2.77
N ARG A 173 19.73 10.00 -2.58
CA ARG A 173 19.20 9.46 -1.31
C ARG A 173 20.15 9.57 -0.11
N LYS A 174 21.47 9.79 -0.28
CA LYS A 174 22.45 9.70 0.82
C LYS A 174 22.58 10.95 1.71
N TYR A 175 22.03 12.11 1.35
CA TYR A 175 22.20 13.36 2.13
C TYR A 175 20.98 13.79 2.97
N CYS A 176 19.95 12.95 3.05
CA CYS A 176 18.65 13.34 3.61
C CYS A 176 18.48 13.02 5.11
N ARG A 177 19.54 13.14 5.94
CA ARG A 177 19.40 12.91 7.39
C ARG A 177 19.55 14.12 8.31
N LYS A 178 20.18 15.24 7.93
CA LYS A 178 20.36 16.35 8.90
C LYS A 178 20.35 17.79 8.41
N GLN A 179 20.08 18.10 7.15
CA GLN A 179 20.02 19.50 6.70
C GLN A 179 18.76 19.79 5.90
N SER A 180 18.07 20.87 6.27
CA SER A 180 16.82 21.39 5.68
C SER A 180 17.00 22.06 4.31
N ARG A 181 18.12 21.82 3.63
CA ARG A 181 18.41 22.34 2.29
C ARG A 181 18.90 21.20 1.42
N ILE A 182 18.15 20.90 0.36
CA ILE A 182 18.55 19.94 -0.67
C ILE A 182 19.44 20.70 -1.65
N PRO A 183 20.75 20.43 -1.76
CA PRO A 183 21.54 20.98 -2.85
C PRO A 183 21.16 20.24 -4.16
N LEU A 184 20.60 20.99 -5.11
CA LEU A 184 20.45 20.55 -6.49
C LEU A 184 21.83 20.57 -7.15
N VAL A 185 22.52 19.43 -7.16
CA VAL A 185 23.78 19.29 -7.91
C VAL A 185 23.44 18.80 -9.31
N VAL A 186 23.46 19.71 -10.29
CA VAL A 186 23.31 19.36 -11.71
C VAL A 186 24.71 19.10 -12.28
N PHE A 187 25.04 17.83 -12.52
CA PHE A 187 26.29 17.46 -13.20
C PHE A 187 26.16 17.70 -14.71
N PHE A 188 26.69 18.83 -15.19
CA PHE A 188 26.96 19.01 -16.62
C PHE A 188 28.38 18.55 -16.94
N LYS A 189 28.52 17.41 -17.63
CA LYS A 189 29.81 16.99 -18.18
C LYS A 189 30.14 17.81 -19.44
N GLY A 190 31.20 18.62 -19.37
CA GLY A 190 32.04 18.99 -20.52
C GLY A 190 31.48 20.01 -21.53
N LYS A 191 32.38 20.88 -22.02
CA LYS A 191 32.32 21.91 -23.10
C LYS A 191 31.14 22.90 -23.11
N ILE A 192 29.89 22.49 -22.86
CA ILE A 192 28.68 23.33 -22.92
C ILE A 192 28.63 24.34 -21.76
N ALA A 193 29.05 23.96 -20.55
CA ALA A 193 29.09 24.87 -19.41
C ALA A 193 30.03 26.08 -19.63
N ARG A 194 31.11 25.91 -20.42
CA ARG A 194 32.02 27.00 -20.78
C ARG A 194 31.43 27.92 -21.85
N ALA A 195 30.73 27.37 -22.83
CA ALA A 195 30.06 28.16 -23.87
C ALA A 195 28.94 29.04 -23.31
N MET A 196 28.29 28.62 -22.22
CA MET A 196 27.23 29.40 -21.56
C MET A 196 27.75 30.35 -20.47
N GLY A 197 29.06 30.47 -20.27
CA GLY A 197 29.65 31.39 -19.28
C GLY A 197 29.42 31.01 -17.82
N TRP A 198 29.00 29.77 -17.53
CA TRP A 198 28.69 29.33 -16.17
C TRP A 198 29.97 28.92 -15.46
N ARG A 199 30.34 29.65 -14.40
CA ARG A 199 31.46 29.27 -13.53
C ARG A 199 30.99 28.21 -12.54
N PRO A 200 31.77 27.15 -12.32
CA PRO A 200 31.48 26.21 -11.23
C PRO A 200 31.55 26.97 -9.91
N MET A 201 30.43 27.06 -9.19
CA MET A 201 30.45 27.51 -7.80
C MET A 201 31.10 26.41 -6.96
N CYS A 202 32.33 26.66 -6.52
CA CYS A 202 32.91 25.91 -5.41
C CYS A 202 32.17 26.34 -4.15
N VAL A 203 31.37 25.43 -3.60
CA VAL A 203 30.81 25.61 -2.25
C VAL A 203 31.85 25.03 -1.27
N PRO A 204 32.26 25.76 -0.22
CA PRO A 204 33.17 25.24 0.80
C PRO A 204 32.59 24.04 1.55
#